data_AF-A0A2V1C0A5-F1
#
_entry.id   AF-A0A2V1C0A5-F1
#
_cell.length_a   1.000
_cell.length_b   1.000
_cell.length_c   1.000
_cell.angle_alpha   90.00
_cell.angle_beta   90.00
_cell.angle_gamma   90.00
#
_symmetry.space_group_name_H-M   'P 1'
#
loop_
_entity.id
_entity.type
_entity.pdbx_description
1 polymer ?
#
loop_
_entity_poly.entity_id
_entity_poly.type
_entity_poly.pdbx_seq_one_letter_code
_entity_poly.pdbx_strand_id
1 'polypeptide(L)'
;MGLCYWKGALLHTCLLSIFAFQKSAAALVFINPSLAGLTAGAPYNLTWSGASGTTTVTLQNGTANDLETVTIVGSEISESFLEWSPYAFTPTGSYVLHLEDTSGQTAISRQFTMMPAGTKASSTTGLQFTMASFEGVNAGSPVNITWSGATGTTTLTLQNGTENSINDVDTIATDIKGSFFVWTPPATIPSDDYIFQLKDDSSEEIAYSAIFRLLAPGETLPVVTAVDPNLSAASTPAAEEEKPYRPAPSHPNISLAAKIGVAVGSIVLTLLVIGIVIFYRRRHRNPMERRSMSESSDQFLHDRRKPSAEMGMSEPTRPRAAELGDRGRRLDRRSRELSPEEWR
;
A
#
# COMPACT_ATOMS: atom_id res chain seq x y z
N MET A 1 73.48 25.64 -36.35
CA MET A 1 72.10 25.64 -36.90
C MET A 1 71.50 24.27 -36.65
N GLY A 2 70.31 24.20 -36.04
CA GLY A 2 69.57 22.95 -35.85
C GLY A 2 69.07 22.72 -34.41
N LEU A 3 68.25 23.64 -33.89
CA LEU A 3 67.45 23.39 -32.68
C LEU A 3 66.24 22.52 -33.05
N CYS A 4 66.23 21.26 -32.61
CA CYS A 4 65.08 20.38 -32.63
C CYS A 4 64.12 20.75 -31.48
N TYR A 5 62.99 21.37 -31.84
CA TYR A 5 61.97 21.85 -30.92
C TYR A 5 60.68 21.05 -31.13
N TRP A 6 60.57 19.83 -30.58
CA TRP A 6 59.36 19.01 -30.72
C TRP A 6 59.17 18.07 -29.51
N LYS A 7 58.78 18.61 -28.35
CA LYS A 7 58.34 17.80 -27.17
C LYS A 7 57.19 18.43 -26.36
N GLY A 8 56.53 19.48 -26.84
CA GLY A 8 55.70 20.34 -25.99
C GLY A 8 54.19 20.36 -26.26
N ALA A 9 53.60 19.37 -26.94
CA ALA A 9 52.19 19.50 -27.38
C ALA A 9 51.31 18.25 -27.28
N LEU A 10 51.61 17.29 -26.39
CA LEU A 10 50.81 16.05 -26.27
C LEU A 10 50.40 15.70 -24.83
N LEU A 11 50.44 16.68 -23.92
CA LEU A 11 50.14 16.50 -22.50
C LEU A 11 49.17 17.58 -21.97
N HIS A 12 48.27 18.07 -22.83
CA HIS A 12 47.33 19.14 -22.48
C HIS A 12 45.88 18.92 -22.94
N THR A 13 45.51 17.69 -23.31
CA THR A 13 44.15 17.37 -23.78
C THR A 13 43.47 16.19 -23.07
N CYS A 14 44.10 15.60 -22.04
CA CYS A 14 43.51 14.49 -21.27
C CYS A 14 43.17 14.85 -19.81
N LEU A 15 42.83 16.11 -19.54
CA LEU A 15 42.24 16.57 -18.27
C LEU A 15 40.93 17.32 -18.53
N LEU A 16 40.17 16.89 -19.55
CA LEU A 16 38.73 17.12 -19.60
C LEU A 16 38.14 16.27 -18.47
N SER A 17 38.12 16.93 -17.33
CA SER A 17 37.58 16.49 -16.07
C SER A 17 36.15 16.04 -16.33
N ILE A 18 35.95 14.72 -16.25
CA ILE A 18 34.66 14.13 -16.01
C ILE A 18 34.27 14.60 -14.61
N PHE A 19 33.76 15.82 -14.50
CA PHE A 19 32.87 16.19 -13.42
C PHE A 19 31.59 15.42 -13.68
N ALA A 20 31.61 14.12 -13.35
CA ALA A 20 30.39 13.39 -13.09
C ALA A 20 29.71 14.22 -12.00
N PHE A 21 28.66 14.95 -12.38
CA PHE A 21 27.73 15.51 -11.42
C PHE A 21 27.21 14.31 -10.64
N GLN A 22 27.83 14.05 -9.49
CA GLN A 22 27.30 13.16 -8.47
C GLN A 22 26.02 13.84 -7.99
N LYS A 23 24.93 13.61 -8.74
CA LYS A 23 23.59 13.97 -8.34
C LYS A 23 23.39 13.31 -6.99
N SER A 24 23.37 14.10 -5.92
CA SER A 24 23.11 13.58 -4.58
C SER A 24 21.76 12.89 -4.65
N ALA A 25 21.76 11.56 -4.67
CA ALA A 25 20.54 10.78 -4.65
C ALA A 25 19.82 11.12 -3.34
N ALA A 26 18.55 11.53 -3.44
CA ALA A 26 17.72 11.66 -2.26
C ALA A 26 17.59 10.28 -1.63
N ALA A 27 17.59 10.20 -0.29
CA ALA A 27 17.45 8.93 0.41
C ALA A 27 16.08 8.32 0.11
N LEU A 28 16.06 7.00 -0.13
CA LEU A 28 14.83 6.23 -0.32
C LEU A 28 13.97 6.32 0.95
N VAL A 29 12.69 6.70 0.79
CA VAL A 29 11.78 6.88 1.94
C VAL A 29 10.31 6.75 1.53
N PHE A 30 9.50 6.11 2.38
CA PHE A 30 8.04 6.12 2.28
C PHE A 30 7.48 7.51 2.61
N ILE A 31 6.54 8.02 1.81
CA ILE A 31 5.89 9.33 2.02
C ILE A 31 4.45 9.18 2.52
N ASN A 32 3.93 7.96 2.64
CA ASN A 32 2.58 7.72 3.14
C ASN A 32 2.33 8.45 4.48
N PRO A 33 1.24 9.23 4.59
CA PRO A 33 0.99 10.02 5.79
C PRO A 33 0.68 9.15 7.01
N SER A 34 0.06 7.98 6.81
CA SER A 34 -0.21 7.00 7.87
C SER A 34 -0.57 5.64 7.29
N LEU A 35 0.03 4.57 7.85
CA LEU A 35 -0.35 3.17 7.59
C LEU A 35 -1.38 2.65 8.63
N ALA A 36 -1.91 3.53 9.49
CA ALA A 36 -2.91 3.13 10.48
C ALA A 36 -4.24 2.79 9.81
N GLY A 37 -4.87 1.70 10.25
CA GLY A 37 -6.17 1.26 9.75
C GLY A 37 -6.11 0.49 8.42
N LEU A 38 -4.91 0.05 7.99
CA LEU A 38 -4.78 -0.90 6.90
C LEU A 38 -5.60 -2.15 7.18
N THR A 39 -6.43 -2.52 6.23
CA THR A 39 -7.37 -3.64 6.33
C THR A 39 -7.07 -4.63 5.23
N ALA A 40 -7.01 -5.92 5.57
CA ALA A 40 -6.84 -6.99 4.59
C ALA A 40 -7.95 -6.92 3.52
N GLY A 41 -7.58 -7.06 2.26
CA GLY A 41 -8.46 -6.93 1.09
C GLY A 41 -8.75 -5.49 0.66
N ALA A 42 -8.53 -4.46 1.49
CA ALA A 42 -8.82 -3.08 1.11
C ALA A 42 -7.67 -2.46 0.30
N PRO A 43 -7.95 -1.77 -0.83
CA PRO A 43 -6.92 -1.10 -1.60
C PRO A 43 -6.30 0.07 -0.83
N TYR A 44 -5.00 0.23 -0.98
CA TYR A 44 -4.21 1.28 -0.36
C TYR A 44 -3.12 1.76 -1.31
N ASN A 45 -3.01 3.08 -1.47
CA ASN A 45 -1.99 3.68 -2.32
C ASN A 45 -0.68 3.90 -1.54
N LEU A 46 0.32 3.05 -1.80
CA LEU A 46 1.68 3.19 -1.27
C LEU A 46 2.44 4.24 -2.08
N THR A 47 3.21 5.10 -1.42
CA THR A 47 3.99 6.17 -2.07
C THR A 47 5.37 6.30 -1.43
N TRP A 48 6.38 6.56 -2.25
CA TRP A 48 7.76 6.74 -1.80
C TRP A 48 8.50 7.78 -2.66
N SER A 49 9.70 8.16 -2.23
CA SER A 49 10.60 9.02 -3.00
C SER A 49 12.06 8.60 -2.79
N GLY A 50 12.96 9.13 -3.63
CA GLY A 50 14.40 8.88 -3.52
C GLY A 50 14.88 7.61 -4.22
N ALA A 51 13.98 6.87 -4.88
CA ALA A 51 14.34 5.68 -5.65
C ALA A 51 15.23 6.00 -6.86
N SER A 52 16.22 5.14 -7.09
CA SER A 52 17.08 5.13 -8.26
C SER A 52 16.90 3.81 -9.03
N GLY A 53 16.12 3.87 -10.10
CA GLY A 53 15.74 2.71 -10.91
C GLY A 53 14.42 2.11 -10.46
N THR A 54 14.22 0.80 -10.64
CA THR A 54 12.99 0.13 -10.22
C THR A 54 13.02 -0.25 -8.74
N THR A 55 11.86 -0.38 -8.13
CA THR A 55 11.71 -0.75 -6.73
C THR A 55 10.98 -2.06 -6.52
N THR A 56 11.29 -2.73 -5.41
CA THR A 56 10.58 -3.89 -4.88
C THR A 56 10.06 -3.55 -3.48
N VAL A 57 8.80 -3.84 -3.22
CA VAL A 57 8.15 -3.70 -1.92
C VAL A 57 7.84 -5.09 -1.37
N THR A 58 8.23 -5.36 -0.14
CA THR A 58 7.88 -6.58 0.59
C THR A 58 7.14 -6.24 1.88
N LEU A 59 6.16 -7.08 2.23
CA LEU A 59 5.51 -7.06 3.53
C LEU A 59 6.28 -7.99 4.45
N GLN A 60 6.63 -7.51 5.64
CA GLN A 60 7.38 -8.27 6.63
C GLN A 60 6.68 -8.25 7.99
N ASN A 61 6.87 -9.30 8.78
CA ASN A 61 6.42 -9.39 10.16
C ASN A 61 7.59 -9.81 11.07
N GLY A 62 7.39 -9.79 12.38
CA GLY A 62 8.39 -10.20 13.36
C GLY A 62 8.93 -9.05 14.21
N THR A 63 10.11 -9.25 14.80
CA THR A 63 10.74 -8.24 15.66
C THR A 63 11.72 -7.38 14.87
N ALA A 64 12.12 -6.23 15.39
CA ALA A 64 13.05 -5.34 14.70
C ALA A 64 14.42 -5.99 14.36
N ASN A 65 14.80 -7.07 15.04
CA ASN A 65 16.05 -7.80 14.79
C ASN A 65 15.84 -9.10 14.01
N ASP A 66 14.59 -9.47 13.73
CA ASP A 66 14.20 -10.75 13.14
C ASP A 66 12.91 -10.53 12.35
N LEU A 67 13.08 -9.91 11.18
CA LEU A 67 11.99 -9.63 10.25
C LEU A 67 11.95 -10.74 9.20
N GLU A 68 10.80 -11.38 9.09
CA GLU A 68 10.54 -12.40 8.08
C GLU A 68 9.71 -11.80 6.94
N THR A 69 10.02 -12.20 5.71
CA THR A 69 9.23 -11.79 4.55
C THR A 69 7.97 -12.62 4.47
N VAL A 70 6.83 -11.95 4.54
CA VAL A 70 5.50 -12.55 4.43
C VAL A 70 5.15 -12.69 2.95
N THR A 71 5.25 -11.58 2.20
CA THR A 71 4.92 -11.58 0.77
C THR A 71 5.64 -10.46 0.01
N ILE A 72 5.80 -10.64 -1.29
CA ILE A 72 6.24 -9.59 -2.21
C ILE A 72 5.01 -8.82 -2.66
N VAL A 73 4.92 -7.56 -2.26
CA VAL A 73 3.79 -6.68 -2.56
C VAL A 73 3.85 -6.20 -4.03
N GLY A 74 5.05 -5.93 -4.52
CA GLY A 74 5.29 -5.63 -5.94
C GLY A 74 6.78 -5.56 -6.25
N SER A 75 7.15 -5.86 -7.49
CA SER A 75 8.55 -5.88 -7.95
C SER A 75 8.69 -5.15 -9.28
N GLU A 76 9.91 -4.69 -9.57
CA GLU A 76 10.24 -3.98 -10.82
C GLU A 76 9.38 -2.72 -11.06
N ILE A 77 8.92 -2.08 -9.98
CA ILE A 77 8.05 -0.90 -10.06
C ILE A 77 8.90 0.30 -10.48
N SER A 78 8.58 0.90 -11.63
CA SER A 78 9.29 2.09 -12.14
C SER A 78 8.72 3.42 -11.63
N GLU A 79 7.51 3.37 -11.07
CA GLU A 79 6.78 4.50 -10.52
C GLU A 79 7.15 4.75 -9.05
N SER A 80 6.76 5.91 -8.51
CA SER A 80 6.96 6.25 -7.11
C SER A 80 5.74 5.95 -6.23
N PHE A 81 4.85 5.09 -6.73
CA PHE A 81 3.63 4.66 -6.05
C PHE A 81 3.23 3.25 -6.48
N LEU A 82 2.36 2.62 -5.69
CA LEU A 82 1.73 1.33 -5.98
C LEU A 82 0.37 1.27 -5.32
N GLU A 83 -0.66 0.96 -6.08
CA GLU A 83 -1.95 0.56 -5.52
C GLU A 83 -1.86 -0.90 -5.06
N TRP A 84 -1.87 -1.09 -3.75
CA TRP A 84 -1.73 -2.39 -3.11
C TRP A 84 -2.99 -2.74 -2.35
N SER A 85 -3.54 -3.92 -2.60
CA SER A 85 -4.55 -4.54 -1.74
C SER A 85 -3.92 -5.72 -1.02
N PRO A 86 -3.68 -5.67 0.31
CA PRO A 86 -3.24 -6.85 1.04
C PRO A 86 -4.22 -7.99 0.80
N TYR A 87 -3.76 -9.25 0.76
CA TYR A 87 -4.67 -10.37 0.58
C TYR A 87 -5.69 -10.41 1.72
N ALA A 88 -6.94 -10.76 1.41
CA ALA A 88 -8.00 -10.73 2.41
C ALA A 88 -7.80 -11.73 3.56
N PHE A 89 -6.99 -12.77 3.32
CA PHE A 89 -6.56 -13.76 4.31
C PHE A 89 -5.24 -13.41 5.02
N THR A 90 -4.67 -12.22 4.79
CA THR A 90 -3.49 -11.77 5.54
C THR A 90 -3.86 -11.71 7.04
N PRO A 91 -3.11 -12.42 7.92
CA PRO A 91 -3.43 -12.45 9.34
C PRO A 91 -3.44 -11.07 9.99
N THR A 92 -4.21 -10.92 11.05
CA THR A 92 -4.11 -9.75 11.91
C THR A 92 -2.80 -9.78 12.67
N GLY A 93 -2.07 -8.67 12.69
CA GLY A 93 -0.74 -8.66 13.30
C GLY A 93 -0.02 -7.34 13.11
N SER A 94 1.23 -7.29 13.58
CA SER A 94 2.10 -6.13 13.40
C SER A 94 3.08 -6.37 12.26
N TYR A 95 3.10 -5.43 11.32
CA TYR A 95 3.84 -5.55 10.06
C TYR A 95 4.69 -4.30 9.79
N VAL A 96 5.69 -4.45 8.93
CA VAL A 96 6.43 -3.36 8.30
C VAL A 96 6.47 -3.60 6.79
N LEU A 97 6.60 -2.52 6.01
CA LEU A 97 6.92 -2.60 4.60
C LEU A 97 8.42 -2.33 4.43
N HIS A 98 9.09 -3.19 3.67
CA HIS A 98 10.47 -3.00 3.25
C HIS A 98 10.49 -2.65 1.77
N LEU A 99 11.17 -1.57 1.43
CA LEU A 99 11.32 -1.04 0.08
C LEU A 99 12.80 -1.07 -0.29
N GLU A 100 13.11 -1.63 -1.44
CA GLU A 100 14.47 -1.70 -1.99
C GLU A 100 14.45 -1.23 -3.44
N ASP A 101 15.46 -0.49 -3.87
CA ASP A 101 15.65 -0.10 -5.26
C ASP A 101 16.84 -0.82 -5.92
N THR A 102 16.91 -0.77 -7.25
CA THR A 102 18.01 -1.40 -8.01
C THR A 102 19.40 -0.81 -7.77
N SER A 103 19.51 0.32 -7.07
CA SER A 103 20.79 0.88 -6.64
C SER A 103 21.27 0.32 -5.29
N GLY A 104 20.45 -0.49 -4.63
CA GLY A 104 20.70 -1.07 -3.31
C GLY A 104 20.33 -0.16 -2.15
N GLN A 105 19.60 0.95 -2.40
CA GLN A 105 19.03 1.73 -1.31
C GLN A 105 17.81 1.02 -0.74
N THR A 106 17.63 1.12 0.58
CA THR A 106 16.49 0.53 1.27
C THR A 106 15.77 1.54 2.15
N ALA A 107 14.48 1.31 2.39
CA ALA A 107 13.66 2.03 3.36
C ALA A 107 12.73 1.05 4.07
N ILE A 108 12.48 1.30 5.36
CA ILE A 108 11.51 0.53 6.16
C ILE A 108 10.42 1.49 6.63
N SER A 109 9.17 1.09 6.51
CA SER A 109 8.04 1.86 7.01
C SER A 109 8.02 1.90 8.53
N ARG A 110 7.12 2.71 9.11
CA ARG A 110 6.73 2.50 10.51
C ARG A 110 5.99 1.17 10.64
N GLN A 111 6.13 0.53 11.79
CA GLN A 111 5.31 -0.62 12.13
C GLN A 111 3.83 -0.21 12.20
N PHE A 112 2.97 -1.04 11.64
CA PHE A 112 1.52 -0.85 11.64
C PHE A 112 0.80 -2.16 11.98
N THR A 113 -0.46 -2.06 12.35
CA THR A 113 -1.31 -3.22 12.63
C THR A 113 -2.22 -3.47 11.43
N MET A 114 -2.22 -4.70 10.92
CA MET A 114 -3.17 -5.15 9.89
C MET A 114 -4.50 -5.51 10.55
N MET A 115 -5.59 -4.91 10.08
CA MET A 115 -6.95 -5.19 10.49
C MET A 115 -7.53 -6.35 9.66
N PRO A 116 -8.44 -7.16 10.21
CA PRO A 116 -9.03 -8.29 9.48
C PRO A 116 -9.90 -7.80 8.33
N ALA A 117 -10.02 -8.60 7.27
CA ALA A 117 -10.89 -8.28 6.13
C ALA A 117 -12.34 -8.00 6.56
N GLY A 118 -13.03 -7.15 5.81
CA GLY A 118 -14.38 -6.70 6.14
C GLY A 118 -14.46 -5.70 7.30
N THR A 119 -13.35 -5.40 8.00
CA THR A 119 -13.29 -4.22 8.85
C THR A 119 -13.52 -2.99 7.96
N LYS A 120 -14.34 -2.04 8.41
CA LYS A 120 -14.51 -0.79 7.68
C LYS A 120 -13.17 -0.08 7.59
N ALA A 121 -12.53 -0.14 6.43
CA ALA A 121 -11.33 0.62 6.17
C ALA A 121 -11.64 2.11 6.42
N SER A 122 -10.68 2.84 6.98
CA SER A 122 -10.82 4.29 7.19
C SER A 122 -10.70 5.09 5.87
N SER A 123 -10.67 4.43 4.71
CA SER A 123 -10.59 5.04 3.39
C SER A 123 -11.97 5.16 2.73
N THR A 124 -12.05 6.13 1.82
CA THR A 124 -13.20 6.85 1.24
C THR A 124 -14.15 6.06 0.34
N THR A 125 -14.05 4.74 0.29
CA THR A 125 -14.85 3.88 -0.57
C THR A 125 -16.23 3.62 0.05
N GLY A 126 -17.29 3.88 -0.72
CA GLY A 126 -18.67 3.75 -0.25
C GLY A 126 -19.13 2.30 -0.17
N LEU A 127 -18.58 1.45 -1.04
CA LEU A 127 -18.97 0.06 -1.22
C LEU A 127 -18.54 -0.78 -0.01
N GLN A 128 -19.51 -1.40 0.66
CA GLN A 128 -19.24 -2.24 1.82
C GLN A 128 -20.35 -3.24 2.07
N PHE A 129 -20.01 -4.40 2.61
CA PHE A 129 -21.00 -5.32 3.20
C PHE A 129 -21.63 -4.69 4.44
N THR A 130 -22.94 -4.87 4.61
CA THR A 130 -23.72 -4.36 5.75
C THR A 130 -24.19 -5.46 6.69
N MET A 131 -23.90 -6.72 6.36
CA MET A 131 -24.24 -7.86 7.20
C MET A 131 -23.42 -7.82 8.49
N ALA A 132 -24.09 -7.96 9.64
CA ALA A 132 -23.44 -7.83 10.94
C ALA A 132 -22.53 -9.02 11.28
N SER A 133 -22.90 -10.22 10.85
CA SER A 133 -22.12 -11.44 11.00
C SER A 133 -22.36 -12.37 9.81
N PHE A 134 -21.38 -13.22 9.54
CA PHE A 134 -21.45 -14.31 8.58
C PHE A 134 -21.58 -15.67 9.28
N GLU A 135 -22.05 -15.66 10.53
CA GLU A 135 -22.33 -16.88 11.27
C GLU A 135 -23.56 -17.58 10.68
N GLY A 136 -23.49 -18.92 10.55
CA GLY A 136 -24.61 -19.73 10.08
C GLY A 136 -24.75 -19.82 8.55
N VAL A 137 -23.74 -19.41 7.78
CA VAL A 137 -23.67 -19.72 6.35
C VAL A 137 -23.40 -21.21 6.18
N ASN A 138 -24.45 -21.97 5.88
CA ASN A 138 -24.40 -23.42 5.71
C ASN A 138 -24.79 -23.80 4.29
N ALA A 139 -24.11 -24.81 3.75
CA ALA A 139 -24.45 -25.39 2.47
C ALA A 139 -25.91 -25.85 2.43
N GLY A 140 -26.61 -25.50 1.34
CA GLY A 140 -28.03 -25.80 1.14
C GLY A 140 -29.01 -24.89 1.90
N SER A 141 -28.54 -23.96 2.74
CA SER A 141 -29.40 -23.01 3.46
C SER A 141 -29.33 -21.61 2.84
N PRO A 142 -30.46 -20.94 2.55
CA PRO A 142 -30.45 -19.60 2.00
C PRO A 142 -29.89 -18.59 3.02
N VAL A 143 -29.01 -17.70 2.56
CA VAL A 143 -28.49 -16.55 3.31
C VAL A 143 -28.78 -15.27 2.54
N ASN A 144 -29.17 -14.22 3.25
CA ASN A 144 -29.40 -12.90 2.67
C ASN A 144 -28.14 -12.02 2.82
N ILE A 145 -27.41 -11.85 1.73
CA ILE A 145 -26.18 -11.05 1.69
C ILE A 145 -26.56 -9.61 1.39
N THR A 146 -26.09 -8.66 2.20
CA THR A 146 -26.45 -7.23 2.08
C THR A 146 -25.21 -6.35 2.02
N TRP A 147 -25.31 -5.26 1.25
CA TRP A 147 -24.26 -4.26 1.08
C TRP A 147 -24.85 -2.85 0.89
N SER A 148 -23.98 -1.85 0.86
CA SER A 148 -24.33 -0.46 0.56
C SER A 148 -23.21 0.21 -0.24
N GLY A 149 -23.51 1.37 -0.82
CA GLY A 149 -22.52 2.21 -1.53
C GLY A 149 -22.25 1.84 -2.98
N ALA A 150 -22.91 0.79 -3.51
CA ALA A 150 -22.89 0.52 -4.94
C ALA A 150 -23.59 1.65 -5.72
N THR A 151 -22.94 2.08 -6.80
CA THR A 151 -23.39 3.10 -7.75
C THR A 151 -23.93 2.49 -9.04
N GLY A 152 -23.52 1.25 -9.35
CA GLY A 152 -23.91 0.51 -10.55
C GLY A 152 -24.54 -0.85 -10.27
N THR A 153 -24.41 -1.76 -11.24
CA THR A 153 -24.58 -3.19 -11.00
C THR A 153 -23.42 -3.74 -10.21
N THR A 154 -23.65 -4.83 -9.48
CA THR A 154 -22.59 -5.50 -8.75
C THR A 154 -22.42 -6.95 -9.16
N THR A 155 -21.18 -7.41 -9.10
CA THR A 155 -20.79 -8.82 -9.20
C THR A 155 -20.41 -9.33 -7.82
N LEU A 156 -20.97 -10.46 -7.41
CA LEU A 156 -20.70 -11.14 -6.14
C LEU A 156 -20.00 -12.47 -6.41
N THR A 157 -18.81 -12.62 -5.86
CA THR A 157 -17.96 -13.81 -6.02
C THR A 157 -17.68 -14.41 -4.65
N LEU A 158 -17.69 -15.74 -4.57
CA LEU A 158 -17.17 -16.50 -3.45
C LEU A 158 -15.71 -16.85 -3.70
N GLN A 159 -14.87 -16.57 -2.72
CA GLN A 159 -13.44 -16.85 -2.78
C GLN A 159 -12.99 -17.64 -1.56
N ASN A 160 -11.91 -18.41 -1.72
CA ASN A 160 -11.16 -19.01 -0.63
C ASN A 160 -9.66 -18.79 -0.87
N GLY A 161 -8.83 -19.12 0.12
CA GLY A 161 -7.41 -18.90 -0.06
C GLY A 161 -6.56 -19.09 1.19
N THR A 162 -5.32 -18.66 1.05
CA THR A 162 -4.33 -18.58 2.11
C THR A 162 -3.87 -17.12 2.25
N GLU A 163 -3.03 -16.85 3.24
CA GLU A 163 -2.42 -15.53 3.45
C GLU A 163 -1.70 -14.94 2.21
N ASN A 164 -1.31 -15.78 1.25
CA ASN A 164 -0.51 -15.43 0.08
C ASN A 164 -1.20 -15.71 -1.27
N SER A 165 -2.43 -16.23 -1.26
CA SER A 165 -3.15 -16.57 -2.49
C SER A 165 -4.65 -16.55 -2.26
N ILE A 166 -5.40 -15.99 -3.21
CA ILE A 166 -6.85 -16.01 -3.24
C ILE A 166 -7.31 -16.64 -4.54
N ASN A 167 -8.31 -17.52 -4.47
CA ASN A 167 -8.88 -18.21 -5.62
C ASN A 167 -10.37 -17.95 -5.68
N ASP A 168 -10.87 -17.69 -6.89
CA ASP A 168 -12.29 -17.67 -7.18
C ASP A 168 -12.83 -19.10 -7.09
N VAL A 169 -13.80 -19.30 -6.20
CA VAL A 169 -14.48 -20.59 -6.02
C VAL A 169 -15.73 -20.63 -6.88
N ASP A 170 -16.52 -19.55 -6.83
CA ASP A 170 -17.78 -19.45 -7.57
C ASP A 170 -18.16 -18.00 -7.84
N THR A 171 -18.75 -17.73 -9.01
CA THR A 171 -19.42 -16.46 -9.28
C THR A 171 -20.89 -16.61 -8.91
N ILE A 172 -21.26 -16.12 -7.73
CA ILE A 172 -22.60 -16.29 -7.16
C ILE A 172 -23.65 -15.62 -8.05
N ALA A 173 -23.39 -14.37 -8.42
CA ALA A 173 -24.27 -13.60 -9.29
C ALA A 173 -23.55 -12.39 -9.90
N THR A 174 -24.03 -11.97 -11.06
CA THR A 174 -23.57 -10.81 -11.83
C THR A 174 -24.75 -9.89 -12.13
N ASP A 175 -24.48 -8.67 -12.55
CA ASP A 175 -25.48 -7.68 -12.95
C ASP A 175 -26.57 -7.40 -11.88
N ILE A 176 -26.21 -7.56 -10.59
CA ILE A 176 -27.18 -7.43 -9.50
C ILE A 176 -27.55 -5.95 -9.37
N LYS A 177 -28.85 -5.66 -9.51
CA LYS A 177 -29.42 -4.32 -9.33
C LYS A 177 -30.07 -4.25 -7.95
N GLY A 178 -29.32 -3.79 -6.97
CA GLY A 178 -29.82 -3.64 -5.60
C GLY A 178 -28.71 -3.65 -4.56
N SER A 179 -29.13 -3.73 -3.30
CA SER A 179 -28.27 -3.72 -2.12
C SER A 179 -28.30 -5.06 -1.37
N PHE A 180 -28.87 -6.10 -1.97
CA PHE A 180 -28.94 -7.43 -1.39
C PHE A 180 -29.08 -8.54 -2.44
N PHE A 181 -28.71 -9.76 -2.05
CA PHE A 181 -28.91 -10.98 -2.82
C PHE A 181 -29.13 -12.17 -1.89
N VAL A 182 -30.13 -13.01 -2.18
CA VAL A 182 -30.37 -14.25 -1.44
C VAL A 182 -29.65 -15.38 -2.15
N TRP A 183 -28.62 -15.91 -1.52
CA TRP A 183 -27.80 -16.99 -2.04
C TRP A 183 -28.06 -18.27 -1.25
N THR A 184 -28.20 -19.39 -1.94
CA THR A 184 -28.21 -20.72 -1.32
C THR A 184 -26.93 -21.43 -1.76
N PRO A 185 -25.92 -21.59 -0.88
CA PRO A 185 -24.69 -22.26 -1.26
C PRO A 185 -24.97 -23.69 -1.72
N PRO A 186 -24.30 -24.19 -2.78
CA PRO A 186 -24.49 -25.56 -3.24
C PRO A 186 -24.18 -26.58 -2.13
N ALA A 187 -24.98 -27.64 -2.02
CA ALA A 187 -24.76 -28.71 -1.02
C ALA A 187 -23.40 -29.45 -1.19
N THR A 188 -22.77 -29.32 -2.35
CA THR A 188 -21.48 -29.94 -2.71
C THR A 188 -20.27 -29.09 -2.35
N ILE A 189 -20.47 -27.86 -1.85
CA ILE A 189 -19.36 -26.99 -1.48
C ILE A 189 -18.61 -27.57 -0.27
N PRO A 190 -17.26 -27.63 -0.30
CA PRO A 190 -16.51 -28.17 0.81
C PRO A 190 -16.53 -27.24 2.02
N SER A 191 -16.43 -27.81 3.22
CA SER A 191 -16.25 -27.04 4.44
C SER A 191 -14.88 -26.37 4.46
N ASP A 192 -14.85 -25.04 4.46
CA ASP A 192 -13.61 -24.25 4.43
C ASP A 192 -13.88 -22.82 4.92
N ASP A 193 -12.81 -22.02 5.01
CA ASP A 193 -12.87 -20.59 5.25
C ASP A 193 -12.98 -19.84 3.92
N TYR A 194 -14.02 -19.02 3.81
CA TYR A 194 -14.36 -18.28 2.60
C TYR A 194 -14.47 -16.78 2.88
N ILE A 195 -14.48 -16.02 1.80
CA ILE A 195 -14.78 -14.61 1.77
C ILE A 195 -15.66 -14.29 0.57
N PHE A 196 -16.52 -13.29 0.72
CA PHE A 196 -17.21 -12.70 -0.41
C PHE A 196 -16.41 -11.51 -0.95
N GLN A 197 -16.24 -11.48 -2.26
CA GLN A 197 -15.84 -10.29 -2.99
C GLN A 197 -17.08 -9.69 -3.65
N LEU A 198 -17.32 -8.42 -3.38
CA LEU A 198 -18.31 -7.60 -4.06
C LEU A 198 -17.58 -6.58 -4.94
N LYS A 199 -17.90 -6.55 -6.22
CA LYS A 199 -17.38 -5.57 -7.17
C LYS A 199 -18.52 -4.71 -7.70
N ASP A 200 -18.37 -3.39 -7.68
CA ASP A 200 -19.24 -2.49 -8.44
C ASP A 200 -18.69 -2.38 -9.87
N ASP A 201 -19.46 -2.85 -10.85
CA ASP A 201 -19.01 -2.93 -12.25
C ASP A 201 -18.93 -1.54 -12.91
N SER A 202 -19.51 -0.50 -12.30
CA SER A 202 -19.47 0.87 -12.84
C SER A 202 -18.31 1.69 -12.30
N SER A 203 -17.99 1.55 -11.02
CA SER A 203 -16.86 2.25 -10.40
C SER A 203 -15.57 1.44 -10.36
N GLU A 204 -15.65 0.14 -10.65
CA GLU A 204 -14.57 -0.85 -10.46
C GLU A 204 -14.14 -1.00 -8.98
N GLU A 205 -14.94 -0.49 -8.05
CA GLU A 205 -14.69 -0.56 -6.61
C GLU A 205 -14.92 -1.97 -6.08
N ILE A 206 -14.04 -2.43 -5.19
CA ILE A 206 -14.08 -3.77 -4.60
C ILE A 206 -14.25 -3.66 -3.09
N ALA A 207 -15.15 -4.47 -2.54
CA ALA A 207 -15.33 -4.66 -1.12
C ALA A 207 -15.23 -6.16 -0.78
N TYR A 208 -14.58 -6.46 0.35
CA TYR A 208 -14.47 -7.81 0.87
C TYR A 208 -15.27 -7.97 2.16
N SER A 209 -15.86 -9.13 2.37
CA SER A 209 -16.51 -9.47 3.63
C SER A 209 -15.49 -9.78 4.71
N ALA A 210 -15.96 -10.04 5.94
CA ALA A 210 -15.15 -10.79 6.89
C ALA A 210 -14.95 -12.22 6.37
N ILE A 211 -13.86 -12.86 6.78
CA ILE A 211 -13.67 -14.30 6.59
C ILE A 211 -14.73 -15.03 7.41
N PHE A 212 -15.35 -16.04 6.81
CA PHE A 212 -16.34 -16.87 7.48
C PHE A 212 -16.17 -18.33 7.10
N ARG A 213 -16.51 -19.20 8.03
CA ARG A 213 -16.48 -20.63 7.79
C ARG A 213 -17.81 -21.09 7.21
N LEU A 214 -17.76 -21.69 6.04
CA LEU A 214 -18.92 -22.31 5.41
C LEU A 214 -18.88 -23.81 5.70
N LEU A 215 -19.99 -24.37 6.18
CA LEU A 215 -20.08 -25.79 6.52
C LEU A 215 -20.83 -26.58 5.45
N ALA A 216 -20.33 -27.76 5.12
CA ALA A 216 -21.02 -28.76 4.33
C ALA A 216 -22.33 -29.20 5.02
N PRO A 217 -23.30 -29.74 4.26
CA PRO A 217 -24.60 -30.12 4.82
C PRO A 217 -24.46 -31.15 5.94
N GLY A 218 -25.03 -30.85 7.11
CA GLY A 218 -25.01 -31.76 8.26
C GLY A 218 -23.76 -31.67 9.14
N GLU A 219 -22.76 -30.88 8.75
CA GLU A 219 -21.67 -30.53 9.65
C GLU A 219 -22.10 -29.41 10.59
N THR A 220 -21.73 -29.55 11.86
CA THR A 220 -21.84 -28.49 12.86
C THR A 220 -20.44 -28.12 13.32
N LEU A 221 -20.19 -26.84 13.58
CA LEU A 221 -18.96 -26.43 14.26
C LEU A 221 -18.78 -27.25 15.54
N PRO A 222 -17.54 -27.64 15.91
CA PRO A 222 -17.30 -28.26 17.19
C PRO A 222 -17.84 -27.31 18.26
N VAL A 223 -18.85 -27.75 19.00
CA VAL A 223 -19.28 -27.06 20.22
C VAL A 223 -18.04 -27.04 21.10
N VAL A 224 -17.46 -25.86 21.28
CA VAL A 224 -16.48 -25.66 22.34
C VAL A 224 -17.28 -25.81 23.62
N THR A 225 -17.35 -27.05 24.12
CA THR A 225 -17.91 -27.34 25.44
C THR A 225 -17.00 -26.60 26.40
N ALA A 226 -17.43 -25.41 26.82
CA ALA A 226 -16.77 -24.66 27.86
C ALA A 226 -16.59 -25.62 29.03
N VAL A 227 -15.33 -25.94 29.36
CA VAL A 227 -15.00 -26.81 30.47
C VAL A 227 -15.70 -26.22 31.70
N ASP A 228 -16.55 -27.03 32.30
CA ASP A 228 -17.29 -26.74 33.53
C ASP A 228 -16.33 -26.20 34.60
N PRO A 229 -16.52 -24.99 35.17
CA PRO A 229 -15.68 -24.47 36.23
C PRO A 229 -15.88 -25.19 37.58
N ASN A 230 -16.70 -26.25 37.65
CA ASN A 230 -17.02 -26.94 38.88
C ASN A 230 -16.13 -28.17 39.18
N LEU A 231 -14.84 -27.91 39.42
CA LEU A 231 -14.00 -28.82 40.21
C LEU A 231 -13.13 -27.98 41.16
N SER A 232 -13.78 -27.45 42.19
CA SER A 232 -13.13 -27.03 43.43
C SER A 232 -13.47 -28.04 44.51
N ALA A 233 -12.50 -28.88 44.90
CA ALA A 233 -12.25 -29.25 46.30
C ALA A 233 -11.12 -30.28 46.45
N ALA A 234 -10.10 -29.86 47.17
CA ALA A 234 -9.38 -30.60 48.21
C ALA A 234 -8.62 -31.89 47.81
N SER A 235 -7.29 -31.78 47.76
CA SER A 235 -6.40 -32.74 48.41
C SER A 235 -5.08 -32.05 48.79
N THR A 236 -4.91 -31.85 50.09
CA THR A 236 -3.68 -31.49 50.79
C THR A 236 -2.51 -32.38 50.37
N PRO A 237 -1.34 -31.83 50.01
CA PRO A 237 -0.07 -32.54 50.10
C PRO A 237 0.67 -32.13 51.37
N ALA A 238 1.05 -33.15 52.12
CA ALA A 238 1.95 -33.10 53.25
C ALA A 238 3.30 -32.48 52.86
N ALA A 239 3.94 -31.86 53.86
CA ALA A 239 5.32 -31.44 53.83
C ALA A 239 6.25 -32.64 53.59
N GLU A 240 7.12 -32.57 52.57
CA GLU A 240 8.39 -33.30 52.58
C GLU A 240 9.43 -32.67 51.63
N GLU A 241 10.52 -32.24 52.25
CA GLU A 241 11.91 -32.27 51.80
C GLU A 241 12.40 -31.41 50.62
N GLU A 242 13.17 -30.41 51.04
CA GLU A 242 14.06 -29.49 50.35
C GLU A 242 15.07 -30.21 49.41
N LYS A 243 15.04 -29.88 48.12
CA LYS A 243 16.20 -30.04 47.22
C LYS A 243 16.73 -28.67 46.80
N PRO A 244 18.06 -28.48 46.71
CA PRO A 244 18.64 -27.16 46.52
C PRO A 244 18.33 -26.63 45.13
N TYR A 245 17.63 -25.51 45.06
CA TYR A 245 17.42 -24.74 43.84
C TYR A 245 18.77 -24.15 43.39
N ARG A 246 19.24 -24.60 42.22
CA ARG A 246 20.39 -24.01 41.53
C ARG A 246 19.88 -22.80 40.74
N PRO A 247 20.33 -21.56 41.02
CA PRO A 247 19.88 -20.40 40.27
C PRO A 247 20.38 -20.48 38.82
N ALA A 248 19.47 -20.24 37.89
CA ALA A 248 19.77 -20.05 36.48
C ALA A 248 20.69 -18.82 36.28
N PRO A 249 21.60 -18.84 35.29
CA PRO A 249 22.60 -17.81 35.09
C PRO A 249 21.94 -16.47 34.74
N SER A 250 22.18 -15.48 35.60
CA SER A 250 21.86 -14.08 35.36
C SER A 250 22.66 -13.55 34.17
N HIS A 251 21.96 -12.85 33.28
CA HIS A 251 22.52 -12.18 32.11
C HIS A 251 23.67 -11.23 32.47
N PRO A 252 24.69 -11.09 31.59
CA PRO A 252 25.85 -10.28 31.85
C PRO A 252 25.47 -8.80 31.99
N ASN A 253 25.80 -8.23 33.15
CA ASN A 253 25.78 -6.81 33.41
C ASN A 253 26.61 -6.08 32.33
N ILE A 254 25.94 -5.37 31.42
CA ILE A 254 26.59 -4.44 30.50
C ILE A 254 27.21 -3.33 31.35
N SER A 255 28.55 -3.30 31.32
CA SER A 255 29.40 -2.37 32.06
C SER A 255 28.96 -0.91 31.87
N LEU A 256 28.83 -0.20 32.99
CA LEU A 256 28.49 1.23 33.05
C LEU A 256 29.51 2.10 32.27
N ALA A 257 30.73 1.59 32.02
CA ALA A 257 31.73 2.24 31.19
C ALA A 257 31.36 2.31 29.70
N ALA A 258 30.48 1.41 29.19
CA ALA A 258 30.05 1.43 27.79
C ALA A 258 28.98 2.49 27.48
N LYS A 259 28.24 2.97 28.49
CA LYS A 259 27.22 4.03 28.31
C LYS A 259 27.81 5.44 28.20
N ILE A 260 29.02 5.67 28.73
CA ILE A 260 29.66 7.00 28.71
C ILE A 260 30.34 7.28 27.36
N GLY A 261 30.71 6.24 26.59
CA GLY A 261 31.37 6.39 25.28
C GLY A 261 30.49 6.93 24.16
N VAL A 262 29.16 6.74 24.22
CA VAL A 262 28.23 7.14 23.15
C VAL A 262 27.80 8.61 23.29
N ALA A 263 27.78 9.15 24.50
CA ALA A 263 27.33 10.54 24.73
C ALA A 263 28.36 11.59 24.30
N VAL A 264 29.67 11.32 24.45
CA VAL A 264 30.72 12.29 24.10
C VAL A 264 30.95 12.38 22.59
N GLY A 265 30.81 11.27 21.86
CA GLY A 265 30.97 11.25 20.40
C GLY A 265 29.92 12.11 19.67
N SER A 266 28.70 12.16 20.19
CA SER A 266 27.60 12.94 19.59
C SER A 266 27.83 14.46 19.66
N ILE A 267 28.41 14.96 20.76
CA ILE A 267 28.67 16.39 20.95
C ILE A 267 29.79 16.87 20.02
N VAL A 268 30.82 16.05 19.79
CA VAL A 268 31.93 16.42 18.87
C VAL A 268 31.45 16.43 17.42
N LEU A 269 30.62 15.46 17.01
CA LEU A 269 30.09 15.40 15.65
C LEU A 269 29.14 16.57 15.35
N THR A 270 28.27 16.93 16.30
CA THR A 270 27.35 18.07 16.15
C THR A 270 28.09 19.40 16.05
N LEU A 271 29.12 19.63 16.88
CA LEU A 271 29.95 20.83 16.79
C LEU A 271 30.73 20.91 15.46
N LEU A 272 31.19 19.78 14.93
CA LEU A 272 31.87 19.72 13.64
C LEU A 272 30.94 20.08 12.47
N VAL A 273 29.71 19.56 12.46
CA VAL A 273 28.70 19.91 11.43
C VAL A 273 28.32 21.40 11.51
N ILE A 274 28.11 21.93 12.72
CA ILE A 274 27.81 23.36 12.93
C ILE A 274 28.98 24.22 12.41
N GLY A 275 30.24 23.83 12.69
CA GLY A 275 31.43 24.50 12.20
C GLY A 275 31.51 24.55 10.67
N ILE A 276 31.19 23.45 10.00
CA ILE A 276 31.15 23.37 8.53
C ILE A 276 30.08 24.30 7.96
N VAL A 277 28.87 24.31 8.53
CA VAL A 277 27.77 25.18 8.06
C VAL A 277 28.12 26.67 8.22
N ILE A 278 28.70 27.05 9.36
CA ILE A 278 29.15 28.43 9.60
C ILE A 278 30.26 28.81 8.62
N PHE A 279 31.22 27.92 8.38
CA PHE A 279 32.30 28.13 7.42
C PHE A 279 31.77 28.34 6.00
N TYR A 280 30.84 27.50 5.54
CA TYR A 280 30.21 27.66 4.23
C TYR A 280 29.41 28.95 4.12
N ARG A 281 28.62 29.30 5.13
CA ARG A 281 27.87 30.57 5.16
C ARG A 281 28.78 31.79 5.17
N ARG A 282 29.91 31.73 5.89
CA ARG A 282 30.88 32.82 5.96
C ARG A 282 31.69 32.95 4.67
N ARG A 283 32.00 31.83 4.01
CA ARG A 283 32.69 31.82 2.71
C ARG A 283 31.79 32.30 1.56
N HIS A 284 30.48 32.06 1.63
CA HIS A 284 29.53 32.55 0.63
C HIS A 284 28.96 33.95 0.92
N ARG A 285 29.13 34.48 2.13
CA ARG A 285 28.84 35.90 2.40
C ARG A 285 30.05 36.75 2.00
N ASN A 286 29.93 37.27 0.77
CA ASN A 286 30.59 38.45 0.17
C ASN A 286 31.71 38.11 -0.84
N PRO A 287 31.86 38.84 -1.97
CA PRO A 287 31.28 40.15 -2.30
C PRO A 287 30.71 40.24 -3.74
N MET A 288 29.38 40.37 -3.88
CA MET A 288 28.79 41.07 -5.02
C MET A 288 28.44 42.47 -4.49
N GLU A 289 29.41 43.35 -4.28
CA GLU A 289 29.80 44.36 -5.28
C GLU A 289 28.58 44.91 -6.03
N ARG A 290 27.99 46.01 -5.55
CA ARG A 290 28.34 47.36 -6.02
C ARG A 290 28.42 47.44 -7.55
N ARG A 291 27.29 47.27 -8.24
CA ARG A 291 27.12 47.74 -9.62
C ARG A 291 25.65 48.03 -9.93
N SER A 292 25.13 49.11 -9.37
CA SER A 292 23.87 49.73 -9.84
C SER A 292 23.77 51.17 -9.33
N MET A 293 24.76 52.00 -9.65
CA MET A 293 24.66 53.46 -9.54
C MET A 293 25.34 54.12 -10.75
N SER A 294 24.69 53.96 -11.90
CA SER A 294 24.59 54.89 -13.03
C SER A 294 23.77 54.09 -14.05
N GLU A 295 22.59 54.50 -14.49
CA GLU A 295 22.44 55.45 -15.59
C GLU A 295 20.99 55.31 -16.06
N SER A 296 20.45 56.37 -16.68
CA SER A 296 19.13 56.45 -17.30
C SER A 296 17.98 56.93 -16.40
N SER A 297 18.11 58.21 -16.04
CA SER A 297 17.00 59.15 -16.25
C SER A 297 16.63 59.17 -17.74
N ASP A 298 15.36 59.48 -18.02
CA ASP A 298 14.74 59.71 -19.34
C ASP A 298 14.00 58.50 -19.96
N GLN A 299 12.79 58.27 -19.48
CA GLN A 299 11.65 58.14 -20.41
C GLN A 299 10.34 58.54 -19.72
N PHE A 300 10.22 59.86 -19.58
CA PHE A 300 8.94 60.55 -19.47
C PHE A 300 8.25 60.52 -20.85
N LEU A 301 6.92 60.44 -20.82
CA LEU A 301 5.96 60.62 -21.93
C LEU A 301 5.71 59.41 -22.84
N HIS A 302 4.78 58.55 -22.43
CA HIS A 302 3.56 58.32 -23.23
C HIS A 302 2.36 58.04 -22.33
N ASP A 303 1.73 59.14 -21.92
CA ASP A 303 0.31 59.23 -21.58
C ASP A 303 -0.53 59.15 -22.87
N ARG A 304 -1.47 58.21 -22.95
CA ARG A 304 -2.83 58.52 -23.45
C ARG A 304 -3.83 57.38 -23.21
N ARG A 305 -4.68 57.63 -22.21
CA ARG A 305 -6.15 57.46 -22.21
C ARG A 305 -6.79 56.61 -23.33
N LYS A 306 -7.68 55.69 -22.94
CA LYS A 306 -9.14 55.88 -23.13
C LYS A 306 -10.01 54.90 -22.30
N PRO A 307 -11.26 55.31 -21.94
CA PRO A 307 -12.14 54.62 -21.00
C PRO A 307 -13.36 53.90 -21.65
N SER A 308 -14.05 53.14 -20.79
CA SER A 308 -15.43 52.60 -20.77
C SER A 308 -16.40 52.76 -21.95
N ALA A 309 -17.06 51.65 -22.28
CA ALA A 309 -18.49 51.46 -22.61
C ALA A 309 -18.77 49.95 -22.43
N GLU A 310 -19.65 49.42 -21.57
CA GLU A 310 -21.11 49.58 -21.43
C GLU A 310 -21.90 49.26 -22.74
N MET A 311 -22.95 48.44 -22.60
CA MET A 311 -23.76 47.71 -23.61
C MET A 311 -23.22 46.33 -24.00
N GLY A 312 -23.99 45.24 -24.00
CA GLY A 312 -25.42 45.08 -23.80
C GLY A 312 -25.81 43.59 -23.86
N MET A 313 -27.04 43.32 -23.43
CA MET A 313 -27.74 42.04 -23.47
C MET A 313 -27.66 41.30 -24.81
N SER A 314 -27.47 39.98 -24.74
CA SER A 314 -28.22 38.99 -25.54
C SER A 314 -28.01 37.55 -25.03
N GLU A 315 -28.95 37.07 -24.21
CA GLU A 315 -29.52 35.72 -24.37
C GLU A 315 -30.42 35.75 -25.64
N PRO A 316 -30.88 34.65 -26.29
CA PRO A 316 -30.69 33.21 -26.06
C PRO A 316 -30.36 32.42 -27.36
N THR A 317 -29.77 31.22 -27.31
CA THR A 317 -30.14 30.16 -28.28
C THR A 317 -29.82 28.75 -27.76
N ARG A 318 -30.90 28.00 -27.53
CA ARG A 318 -30.97 26.56 -27.24
C ARG A 318 -30.70 25.75 -28.52
N PRO A 319 -29.80 24.75 -28.52
CA PRO A 319 -29.78 23.75 -29.58
C PRO A 319 -30.85 22.69 -29.34
N ARG A 320 -31.54 22.43 -30.45
CA ARG A 320 -32.65 21.54 -30.73
C ARG A 320 -32.28 20.07 -30.60
N ALA A 321 -33.25 19.26 -30.17
CA ALA A 321 -33.22 17.81 -30.25
C ALA A 321 -33.22 17.33 -31.71
N ALA A 322 -32.32 16.39 -32.02
CA ALA A 322 -32.42 15.45 -33.14
C ALA A 322 -32.36 14.07 -32.47
N GLU A 323 -33.45 13.31 -32.34
CA GLU A 323 -34.23 12.64 -33.39
C GLU A 323 -33.42 11.61 -34.19
N LEU A 324 -33.82 10.35 -33.97
CA LEU A 324 -33.74 9.17 -34.82
C LEU A 324 -32.43 8.85 -35.57
N GLY A 325 -31.79 7.79 -35.10
CA GLY A 325 -30.80 7.02 -35.85
C GLY A 325 -30.93 5.53 -35.54
N ASP A 326 -32.10 4.96 -35.85
CA ASP A 326 -32.31 3.52 -35.99
C ASP A 326 -31.38 2.98 -37.10
N ARG A 327 -30.34 2.23 -36.70
CA ARG A 327 -29.57 1.38 -37.62
C ARG A 327 -29.20 0.10 -36.91
N GLY A 328 -30.07 -0.89 -37.08
CA GLY A 328 -29.74 -2.28 -36.90
C GLY A 328 -28.45 -2.67 -37.63
N ARG A 329 -27.59 -3.40 -36.94
CA ARG A 329 -26.65 -4.32 -37.57
C ARG A 329 -26.78 -5.67 -36.88
N ARG A 330 -27.55 -6.54 -37.56
CA ARG A 330 -27.38 -7.98 -37.53
C ARG A 330 -25.90 -8.30 -37.76
N LEU A 331 -25.28 -9.00 -36.83
CA LEU A 331 -24.19 -9.90 -37.16
C LEU A 331 -24.58 -11.26 -36.61
N ASP A 332 -25.15 -12.06 -37.51
CA ASP A 332 -25.12 -13.51 -37.46
C ASP A 332 -23.66 -13.95 -37.27
N ARG A 333 -23.32 -14.47 -36.10
CA ARG A 333 -22.10 -15.24 -35.90
C ARG A 333 -22.44 -16.62 -35.34
N ARG A 334 -23.08 -17.39 -36.22
CA ARG A 334 -22.81 -18.81 -36.49
C ARG A 334 -22.18 -19.57 -35.32
N SER A 335 -23.06 -20.09 -34.46
CA SER A 335 -22.79 -21.23 -33.60
C SER A 335 -22.21 -22.36 -34.45
N ARG A 336 -20.98 -22.78 -34.12
CA ARG A 336 -20.40 -24.01 -34.64
C ARG A 336 -20.51 -25.02 -33.52
N GLU A 337 -21.53 -25.86 -33.63
CA GLU A 337 -21.65 -27.11 -32.88
C GLU A 337 -20.37 -27.93 -33.10
N LEU A 338 -19.70 -28.29 -32.02
CA LEU A 338 -18.76 -29.40 -32.00
C LEU A 338 -19.38 -30.47 -31.12
N SER A 339 -19.82 -31.52 -31.80
CA SER A 339 -20.33 -32.77 -31.26
C SER A 339 -19.24 -33.50 -30.44
N PRO A 340 -19.60 -34.16 -29.32
CA PRO A 340 -18.73 -35.07 -28.61
C PRO A 340 -18.89 -36.51 -29.13
N GLU A 341 -17.89 -37.00 -29.86
CA GLU A 341 -17.51 -38.42 -29.95
C GLU A 341 -16.05 -38.45 -29.47
N GLU A 342 -15.52 -39.41 -28.73
CA GLU A 342 -15.91 -40.78 -28.50
C GLU A 342 -15.07 -41.24 -27.29
N TRP A 343 -15.70 -41.88 -26.30
CA TRP A 343 -14.98 -42.68 -25.30
C TRP A 343 -14.94 -44.12 -25.82
N ARG A 344 -13.74 -44.65 -26.04
CA ARG A 344 -13.40 -46.06 -25.88
C ARG A 344 -12.05 -46.21 -25.24
#